data_AF-A0A2M8KV77-F1
#
_entry.id   AF-A0A2M8KV77-F1
#
_cell.length_a   1.000
_cell.length_b   1.000
_cell.length_c   1.000
_cell.angle_alpha   90.00
_cell.angle_beta   90.00
_cell.angle_gamma   90.00
#
_symmetry.space_group_name_H-M   'P 1'
#
loop_
_entity.id
_entity.type
_entity.pdbx_description
1 polymer ?
#
loop_
_entity_poly.entity_id
_entity_poly.type
_entity_poly.pdbx_seq_one_letter_code
_entity_poly.pdbx_strand_id
1 'polypeptide(L)'
;MEYDIFFWWSVVSTLLSLVFLFTSLWQYFESKKQQAQHKSQVKIWMQDANGVHWGLQRIVQDNLDKRYSTTNDMANAVWTLDSNAFSLYQSLYEERCITETDYVQEQKEMREQAKSQSKANLPVESKSKNT
;
A
#
# COMPACT_ATOMS: atom_id res chain seq x y z
N MET A 1 36.97 31.42 44.74
CA MET A 1 36.81 30.39 43.70
C MET A 1 35.54 30.73 42.96
N GLU A 2 35.62 31.66 42.02
CA GLU A 2 34.58 31.81 41.01
C GLU A 2 34.72 30.58 40.11
N TYR A 3 33.86 29.58 40.32
CA TYR A 3 33.76 28.50 39.36
C TYR A 3 33.34 29.13 38.03
N ASP A 4 34.17 28.98 37.00
CA ASP A 4 33.97 29.55 35.67
C ASP A 4 32.60 29.16 35.11
N ILE A 5 31.62 30.04 35.30
CA ILE A 5 30.26 29.91 34.75
C ILE A 5 30.34 29.69 33.24
N PHE A 6 31.32 30.32 32.58
CA PHE A 6 31.62 30.15 31.16
C PHE A 6 32.06 28.72 30.81
N PHE A 7 32.85 28.06 31.65
CA PHE A 7 33.29 26.69 31.42
C PHE A 7 32.10 25.71 31.53
N TRP A 8 31.29 25.83 32.58
CA TRP A 8 30.10 24.99 32.75
C TRP A 8 29.05 25.24 31.66
N TRP A 9 28.86 26.50 31.24
CA TRP A 9 27.99 26.84 30.13
C TRP A 9 28.48 26.26 28.79
N SER A 10 29.79 26.23 28.56
CA SER A 10 30.38 25.57 27.38
C SER A 10 30.12 24.06 27.39
N VAL A 11 30.22 23.39 28.54
CA VAL A 11 29.95 21.95 28.66
C VAL A 11 28.47 21.66 28.41
N VAL A 12 27.56 22.44 29.02
CA VAL A 12 26.11 22.27 28.86
C VAL A 12 25.67 22.55 27.42
N SER A 13 26.17 23.62 26.80
CA SER A 13 25.83 23.95 25.41
C SER A 13 26.34 22.89 24.43
N THR A 14 27.54 22.34 24.64
CA THR A 14 28.08 21.24 23.83
C THR A 14 27.22 19.99 23.93
N LEU A 15 26.80 19.61 25.15
CA LEU A 15 25.91 18.46 25.35
C LEU A 15 24.54 18.67 24.69
N LEU A 16 23.95 19.87 24.84
CA LEU A 16 22.70 20.22 24.18
C LEU A 16 22.84 20.18 22.66
N SER A 17 23.90 20.75 22.09
CA SER A 17 24.18 20.69 20.66
C SER A 17 24.32 19.27 20.15
N LEU A 18 24.93 18.38 20.93
CA LEU A 18 25.11 16.97 20.57
C LEU A 18 23.77 16.22 20.58
N VAL A 19 22.90 16.51 21.56
CA VAL A 19 21.52 16.00 21.59
C VAL A 19 20.73 16.51 20.39
N PHE A 20 20.78 17.81 20.11
CA PHE A 20 20.08 18.39 18.95
C PHE A 20 20.57 17.77 17.64
N LEU A 21 21.89 17.62 17.47
CA LEU A 21 22.46 16.98 16.28
C LEU A 21 21.96 15.55 16.12
N PHE A 22 21.89 14.78 17.20
CA PHE A 22 21.34 13.42 17.15
C PHE A 22 19.86 13.42 16.75
N THR A 23 19.04 14.31 17.32
CA THR A 23 17.62 14.43 16.95
C THR A 23 17.42 14.86 15.50
N SER A 24 18.25 15.77 14.98
CA SER A 24 18.20 16.20 13.58
C SER A 24 18.59 15.08 12.63
N LEU A 25 19.61 14.28 12.96
CA LEU A 25 19.97 13.10 12.18
C LEU A 25 18.83 12.09 12.16
N TRP A 26 18.23 11.80 13.31
CA TRP A 26 17.09 10.89 13.41
C TRP A 26 15.91 11.36 12.55
N GLN A 27 15.49 12.62 12.69
CA GLN A 27 14.42 13.22 11.89
C GLN A 27 14.73 13.19 10.39
N TYR A 28 15.98 13.41 10.00
CA TYR A 28 16.39 13.35 8.60
C TYR A 28 16.22 11.95 8.01
N PHE A 29 16.65 10.91 8.71
CA PHE A 29 16.49 9.52 8.26
C PHE A 29 15.02 9.12 8.18
N GLU A 30 14.21 9.49 9.17
CA GLU A 30 12.77 9.18 9.15
C GLU A 30 12.05 9.90 8.00
N SER A 31 12.37 11.17 7.75
CA SER A 31 11.82 11.93 6.63
C SER A 31 12.18 11.31 5.28
N LYS A 32 13.42 10.84 5.12
CA LYS A 32 13.86 10.14 3.91
C LYS A 32 13.11 8.82 3.69
N LYS A 33 12.86 8.08 4.77
CA LYS A 33 12.09 6.83 4.72
C LYS A 33 10.64 7.08 4.31
N GLN A 34 9.98 8.08 4.90
CA GLN A 34 8.61 8.47 4.52
C GLN A 34 8.52 8.92 3.06
N GLN A 35 9.49 9.73 2.59
CA GLN A 35 9.56 10.13 1.17
C GLN A 35 9.70 8.92 0.24
N ALA A 36 10.51 7.92 0.61
CA ALA A 36 10.68 6.70 -0.18
C ALA A 36 9.39 5.87 -0.24
N GLN A 37 8.68 5.75 0.88
CA GLN A 37 7.40 5.05 0.95
C GLN A 37 6.34 5.75 0.10
N HIS A 38 6.19 7.07 0.22
CA HIS A 38 5.26 7.85 -0.59
C HIS A 38 5.59 7.72 -2.10
N LYS A 39 6.87 7.79 -2.47
CA LYS A 39 7.30 7.59 -3.86
C LYS A 39 6.95 6.18 -4.37
N SER A 40 7.07 5.16 -3.51
CA SER A 40 6.67 3.79 -3.84
C SER A 40 5.17 3.67 -4.07
N GLN A 41 4.35 4.27 -3.21
CA GLN A 41 2.89 4.27 -3.35
C GLN A 41 2.45 4.97 -4.64
N VAL A 42 2.99 6.17 -4.91
CA VAL A 42 2.74 6.89 -6.18
C VAL A 42 3.14 6.05 -7.39
N LYS A 43 4.24 5.30 -7.31
CA LYS A 43 4.67 4.42 -8.40
C LYS A 43 3.67 3.29 -8.66
N ILE A 44 3.08 2.71 -7.61
CA ILE A 44 2.03 1.70 -7.73
C ILE A 44 0.80 2.31 -8.41
N TRP A 45 0.36 3.49 -7.97
CA TRP A 45 -0.78 4.17 -8.62
C TRP A 45 -0.52 4.49 -10.09
N MET A 46 0.70 4.96 -10.40
CA MET A 46 1.10 5.19 -11.79
C MET A 46 1.10 3.89 -12.60
N GLN A 47 1.52 2.77 -12.01
CA GLN A 47 1.52 1.47 -12.67
C GLN A 47 0.08 1.00 -12.97
N ASP A 48 -0.82 1.08 -11.99
CA ASP A 48 -2.23 0.69 -12.15
C ASP A 48 -2.94 1.61 -13.16
N ALA A 49 -2.74 2.92 -13.07
CA ALA A 49 -3.28 3.89 -14.01
C ALA A 49 -2.77 3.66 -15.44
N ASN A 50 -1.47 3.37 -15.61
CA ASN A 50 -0.91 3.00 -16.90
C ASN A 50 -1.49 1.69 -17.42
N GLY A 51 -1.69 0.69 -16.55
CA GLY A 51 -2.34 -0.57 -16.91
C GLY A 51 -3.75 -0.35 -17.48
N VAL A 52 -4.55 0.51 -16.83
CA VAL A 52 -5.87 0.91 -17.34
C VAL A 52 -5.76 1.65 -18.68
N HIS A 53 -4.85 2.62 -18.80
CA HIS A 53 -4.65 3.38 -20.04
C HIS A 53 -4.29 2.49 -21.23
N TRP A 54 -3.24 1.67 -21.09
CA TRP A 54 -2.80 0.75 -22.15
C TRP A 54 -3.84 -0.31 -22.46
N GLY A 55 -4.55 -0.79 -21.45
CA GLY A 55 -5.66 -1.72 -21.61
C GLY A 55 -6.79 -1.13 -22.45
N LEU A 56 -7.24 0.08 -22.13
CA LEU A 56 -8.28 0.77 -22.90
C LEU A 56 -7.83 1.05 -24.34
N GLN A 57 -6.60 1.52 -24.52
CA GLN A 57 -6.03 1.73 -25.86
C GLN A 57 -6.00 0.43 -26.67
N ARG A 58 -5.61 -0.68 -26.03
CA ARG A 58 -5.60 -2.01 -26.63
C ARG A 58 -6.99 -2.45 -27.05
N ILE A 59 -8.00 -2.28 -26.20
CA ILE A 59 -9.40 -2.63 -26.53
C ILE A 59 -9.89 -1.83 -27.73
N VAL A 60 -9.64 -0.52 -27.76
CA VAL A 60 -10.02 0.32 -28.90
C VAL A 60 -9.35 -0.14 -30.18
N GLN A 61 -8.03 -0.41 -30.14
CA GLN A 61 -7.28 -0.85 -31.30
C GLN A 61 -7.71 -2.24 -31.78
N ASP A 62 -7.86 -3.20 -30.87
CA ASP A 62 -8.31 -4.56 -31.20
C ASP A 62 -9.75 -4.57 -31.76
N ASN A 63 -10.60 -3.63 -31.33
CA ASN A 63 -11.93 -3.43 -31.92
C ASN A 63 -11.87 -2.84 -33.34
N LEU A 64 -11.02 -1.83 -33.58
CA LEU A 64 -10.81 -1.26 -34.92
C LEU A 64 -10.25 -2.30 -35.90
N ASP A 65 -9.36 -3.19 -35.41
CA ASP A 65 -8.77 -4.28 -36.17
C ASP A 65 -9.72 -5.50 -36.31
N LYS A 66 -10.96 -5.42 -35.81
CA LYS A 66 -11.98 -6.49 -35.83
C LYS A 66 -11.49 -7.82 -35.23
N ARG A 67 -10.66 -7.74 -34.19
CA ARG A 67 -10.11 -8.92 -33.50
C ARG A 67 -11.11 -9.55 -32.53
N TYR A 68 -12.06 -8.77 -32.03
CA TYR A 68 -13.17 -9.30 -31.24
C TYR A 68 -14.17 -10.03 -32.12
N SER A 69 -14.52 -11.26 -31.74
CA SER A 69 -15.49 -12.08 -32.48
C SER A 69 -16.92 -11.66 -32.14
N THR A 70 -17.16 -11.22 -30.90
CA THR A 70 -18.46 -10.77 -30.41
C THR A 70 -18.33 -9.56 -29.49
N THR A 71 -19.45 -8.86 -29.25
CA THR A 71 -19.55 -7.79 -28.27
C THR A 71 -19.26 -8.27 -26.83
N ASN A 72 -19.52 -9.55 -26.55
CA ASN A 72 -19.22 -10.16 -25.25
C ASN A 72 -17.71 -10.26 -25.01
N ASP A 73 -16.90 -10.51 -26.04
CA ASP A 73 -15.44 -10.56 -25.91
C ASP A 73 -14.87 -9.19 -25.55
N MET A 74 -15.43 -8.14 -26.15
CA MET A 74 -15.09 -6.76 -25.81
C MET A 74 -15.52 -6.41 -24.38
N ALA A 75 -16.72 -6.82 -23.95
CA ALA A 75 -17.20 -6.61 -22.58
C ALA A 75 -16.31 -7.33 -21.54
N ASN A 76 -15.89 -8.56 -21.85
CA ASN A 76 -14.95 -9.30 -21.00
C ASN A 76 -13.59 -8.60 -20.92
N ALA A 77 -13.07 -8.06 -22.03
CA ALA A 77 -11.84 -7.29 -22.02
C ALA A 77 -11.95 -6.02 -21.15
N VAL A 78 -13.08 -5.30 -21.24
CA VAL A 78 -13.35 -4.15 -20.35
C VAL A 78 -13.42 -4.61 -18.89
N TRP A 79 -14.11 -5.73 -18.60
CA TRP A 79 -14.22 -6.28 -17.26
C TRP A 79 -12.86 -6.61 -16.64
N THR A 80 -11.88 -7.07 -17.44
CA THR A 80 -10.53 -7.31 -16.91
C THR A 80 -9.83 -6.03 -16.44
N LEU A 81 -10.15 -4.87 -17.00
CA LEU A 81 -9.58 -3.59 -16.59
C LEU A 81 -10.22 -3.04 -15.31
N ASP A 82 -11.44 -3.46 -14.99
CA ASP A 82 -12.14 -3.04 -13.78
C ASP A 82 -11.34 -3.38 -12.52
N SER A 83 -10.69 -4.55 -12.48
CA SER A 83 -9.83 -4.95 -11.36
C SER A 83 -8.69 -3.96 -11.07
N ASN A 84 -8.03 -3.46 -12.12
CA ASN A 84 -6.94 -2.48 -11.99
C ASN A 84 -7.48 -1.09 -11.62
N ALA A 85 -8.62 -0.70 -12.20
CA ALA A 85 -9.28 0.56 -11.87
C ALA A 85 -9.78 0.58 -10.42
N PHE A 86 -10.30 -0.55 -9.94
CA PHE A 86 -10.74 -0.73 -8.57
C PHE A 86 -9.57 -0.73 -7.58
N SER A 87 -8.46 -1.42 -7.89
CA SER A 87 -7.22 -1.38 -7.10
C SER A 87 -6.71 0.06 -6.92
N LEU A 88 -6.69 0.82 -8.02
CA LEU A 88 -6.30 2.23 -7.99
C LEU A 88 -7.26 3.07 -7.14
N TYR A 89 -8.57 2.91 -7.33
CA TYR A 89 -9.59 3.60 -6.55
C TYR A 89 -9.45 3.34 -5.06
N GLN A 90 -9.32 2.06 -4.66
CA GLN A 90 -9.18 1.66 -3.27
C GLN A 90 -7.89 2.24 -2.66
N SER A 91 -6.77 2.15 -3.37
CA SER A 91 -5.50 2.69 -2.88
C SER A 91 -5.52 4.21 -2.69
N LEU A 92 -6.24 4.95 -3.55
CA LEU A 92 -6.43 6.41 -3.41
C LEU A 92 -7.43 6.76 -2.31
N TYR A 93 -8.46 5.93 -2.11
CA TYR A 93 -9.42 6.09 -1.03
C TYR A 93 -8.77 5.86 0.34
N GLU A 94 -7.94 4.82 0.46
CA GLU A 94 -7.15 4.53 1.66
C GLU A 94 -6.23 5.69 2.02
N GLU A 95 -5.57 6.32 1.05
CA GLU A 95 -4.70 7.48 1.30
C GLU A 95 -5.49 8.72 1.78
N ARG A 96 -6.69 8.96 1.24
CA ARG A 96 -7.45 10.20 1.49
C ARG A 96 -8.45 10.14 2.64
N CYS A 97 -9.07 8.99 2.87
CA CYS A 97 -10.31 8.90 3.65
C CYS A 97 -10.23 7.98 4.87
N ILE A 98 -9.19 7.15 4.99
CA ILE A 98 -9.08 6.18 6.08
C ILE A 98 -7.89 6.57 6.97
N THR A 99 -8.17 6.79 8.25
CA THR A 99 -7.12 6.95 9.26
C THR A 99 -6.37 5.62 9.42
N GLU A 100 -5.04 5.65 9.65
CA GLU A 100 -4.21 4.44 9.75
C GLU A 100 -4.75 3.41 10.77
N THR A 101 -5.47 3.88 11.80
CA THR A 101 -6.17 3.05 12.79
C THR A 101 -7.33 2.23 12.22
N ASP A 102 -8.10 2.81 11.31
CA ASP A 102 -9.30 2.19 10.73
C ASP A 102 -8.89 1.12 9.70
N TYR A 103 -7.80 1.37 8.97
CA TYR A 103 -7.23 0.43 8.01
C TYR A 103 -6.74 -0.87 8.67
N VAL A 104 -6.08 -0.75 9.83
CA VAL A 104 -5.61 -1.92 10.60
C VAL A 104 -6.81 -2.75 11.10
N GLN A 105 -7.92 -2.11 11.43
CA GLN A 105 -9.12 -2.77 11.89
C GLN A 105 -9.82 -3.52 10.75
N GLU A 106 -9.98 -2.90 9.58
CA GLU A 106 -10.53 -3.56 8.39
C GLU A 106 -9.66 -4.74 7.91
N GLN A 107 -8.33 -4.60 7.88
CA GLN A 107 -7.46 -5.73 7.53
C GLN A 107 -7.61 -6.90 8.50
N LYS A 108 -7.80 -6.62 9.78
CA LYS A 108 -7.99 -7.64 10.80
C LYS A 108 -9.32 -8.37 10.59
N GLU A 109 -10.38 -7.63 10.28
CA GLU A 109 -11.71 -8.18 9.99
C GLU A 109 -11.71 -9.01 8.70
N MET A 110 -11.11 -8.53 7.62
CA MET A 110 -10.98 -9.29 6.37
C MET A 110 -10.17 -10.58 6.58
N ARG A 111 -9.09 -10.54 7.38
CA ARG A 111 -8.29 -11.72 7.71
C ARG A 111 -9.07 -12.72 8.58
N GLU A 112 -9.91 -12.25 9.49
CA GLU A 112 -10.80 -13.10 10.30
C GLU A 112 -11.90 -13.74 9.46
N GLN A 113 -12.50 -13.00 8.51
CA GLN A 113 -13.46 -13.52 7.56
C GLN A 113 -12.84 -14.56 6.60
N ALA A 114 -11.62 -14.32 6.11
CA ALA A 114 -10.90 -15.30 5.30
C ALA A 114 -10.60 -16.60 6.08
N LYS A 115 -10.24 -16.47 7.37
CA LYS A 115 -10.04 -17.63 8.27
C LYS A 115 -11.35 -18.38 8.56
N SER A 116 -12.47 -17.69 8.71
CA SER A 116 -13.76 -18.34 8.96
C SER A 116 -14.28 -19.09 7.73
N GLN A 117 -14.11 -18.52 6.53
CA GLN A 117 -14.44 -19.19 5.27
C GLN A 117 -13.53 -20.41 5.00
N SER A 118 -12.24 -20.31 5.31
CA SER A 118 -11.30 -21.44 5.18
C SER A 118 -11.63 -22.61 6.11
N LYS A 119 -12.21 -22.35 7.29
CA LYS A 119 -12.66 -23.39 8.23
C LYS A 119 -14.00 -24.02 7.84
N ALA A 120 -14.86 -23.30 7.13
CA ALA A 120 -16.16 -23.81 6.68
C ALA A 120 -16.05 -24.80 5.50
N ASN A 121 -14.97 -24.72 4.72
CA ASN A 121 -14.75 -25.52 3.52
C ASN A 121 -13.87 -26.77 3.72
N LEU A 122 -13.60 -27.19 4.96
CA LEU A 122 -12.94 -28.47 5.21
C LEU A 122 -13.97 -29.62 5.04
N PRO A 123 -13.85 -30.50 4.03
CA PRO A 123 -14.68 -31.68 3.96
C PRO A 123 -14.40 -32.55 5.18
N VAL A 124 -15.44 -32.83 5.96
CA VAL A 124 -15.42 -33.81 7.04
C VAL A 124 -14.92 -35.13 6.43
N GLU A 125 -13.74 -35.58 6.87
CA GLU A 125 -13.11 -36.81 6.43
C GLU A 125 -14.15 -37.93 6.33
N SER A 126 -14.39 -38.40 5.10
CA SER A 126 -15.08 -39.66 4.90
C SER A 126 -14.25 -40.74 5.56
N LYS A 127 -14.72 -41.26 6.70
CA LYS A 127 -14.20 -42.49 7.32
C LYS A 127 -14.21 -43.59 6.24
N SER A 128 -13.05 -43.81 5.62
CA SER A 128 -12.80 -44.96 4.77
C SER A 128 -12.93 -46.21 5.64
N LYS A 129 -14.03 -46.94 5.46
CA LYS A 129 -14.20 -48.30 5.97
C LYS A 129 -13.16 -49.20 5.30
N ASN A 130 -12.14 -49.59 6.05
CA ASN A 130 -11.39 -50.81 5.78
C ASN A 130 -11.90 -51.90 6.73
N THR A 131 -12.83 -52.72 6.24
CA THR A 131 -12.96 -54.18 6.44
C THR A 131 -14.22 -54.65 5.73
#